data_AF-A0A7S1H8Y8-F1
#
_entry.id   AF-A0A7S1H8Y8-F1
#
_cell.length_a   1.000
_cell.length_b   1.000
_cell.length_c   1.000
_cell.angle_alpha   90.00
_cell.angle_beta   90.00
_cell.angle_gamma   90.00
#
_symmetry.space_group_name_H-M   'P 1'
#
loop_
_entity.id
_entity.type
_entity.pdbx_description
1 polymer ?
#
loop_
_entity_poly.entity_id
_entity_poly.type
_entity_poly.pdbx_seq_one_letter_code
_entity_poly.pdbx_strand_id
1 'polypeptide(L)'
;EGPGVRADRRQAWDAFFDALGGDVSEIGVVWDEKRRGELRVALEAEMDVLTRHRGRGGGAFAWNHEEFEVAYPSLRNHLCVDGIYLWKALSAVSAGRTDEVMKLIPDAAPLFAKLYRLLLETWGGGGGNEAL
;
A
#
# COMPACT_ATOMS: atom_id res chain seq x y z
N GLU A 1 27.93 -7.22 -28.05
CA GLU A 1 26.88 -7.12 -27.01
C GLU A 1 27.39 -7.81 -25.75
N GLY A 2 27.56 -7.07 -24.66
CA GLY A 2 28.34 -7.52 -23.49
C GLY A 2 27.50 -8.23 -22.41
N PRO A 3 28.08 -9.19 -21.67
CA PRO A 3 27.39 -10.01 -20.66
C PRO A 3 26.97 -9.26 -19.37
N GLY A 4 27.21 -7.95 -19.25
CA GLY A 4 27.01 -7.18 -18.01
C GLY A 4 25.56 -6.87 -17.63
N VAL A 5 24.64 -6.78 -18.60
CA VAL A 5 23.26 -6.30 -18.36
C VAL A 5 22.37 -7.32 -17.61
N ARG A 6 22.78 -8.60 -17.58
CA ARG A 6 22.01 -9.66 -16.89
C ARG A 6 22.33 -9.80 -15.40
N ALA A 7 23.55 -9.44 -14.98
CA ALA A 7 23.96 -9.47 -13.57
C ALA A 7 23.29 -8.34 -12.77
N ASP A 8 23.15 -7.18 -13.42
CA ASP A 8 22.55 -5.95 -12.86
C ASP A 8 21.11 -6.15 -12.40
N ARG A 9 20.32 -6.94 -13.14
CA ARG A 9 18.91 -7.16 -12.81
C ARG A 9 18.71 -7.96 -11.53
N ARG A 10 19.54 -8.98 -11.26
CA ARG A 10 19.46 -9.76 -10.01
C ARG A 10 19.90 -8.93 -8.81
N GLN A 11 20.97 -8.15 -8.94
CA GLN A 11 21.41 -7.24 -7.88
C GLN A 11 20.38 -6.15 -7.59
N ALA A 12 19.70 -5.62 -8.61
CA ALA A 12 18.59 -4.69 -8.43
C ALA A 12 17.40 -5.33 -7.69
N TRP A 13 17.14 -6.62 -7.95
CA TRP A 13 16.11 -7.38 -7.22
C TRP A 13 16.52 -7.68 -5.78
N ASP A 14 17.77 -8.07 -5.53
CA ASP A 14 18.28 -8.32 -4.19
C ASP A 14 18.24 -7.03 -3.35
N ALA A 15 18.68 -5.90 -3.92
CA ALA A 15 18.58 -4.58 -3.30
C ALA A 15 17.12 -4.14 -3.08
N PHE A 16 16.21 -4.49 -3.99
CA PHE A 16 14.78 -4.24 -3.82
C PHE A 16 14.21 -5.04 -2.65
N PHE A 17 14.53 -6.33 -2.53
CA PHE A 17 14.06 -7.17 -1.42
C PHE A 17 14.71 -6.81 -0.09
N ASP A 18 15.97 -6.37 -0.10
CA ASP A 18 16.65 -5.83 1.07
C ASP A 18 15.98 -4.52 1.53
N ALA A 19 15.67 -3.61 0.60
CA ALA A 19 14.92 -2.38 0.90
C ALA A 19 13.48 -2.67 1.36
N LEU A 20 12.83 -3.68 0.79
CA LEU A 20 11.51 -4.17 1.20
C LEU A 20 11.55 -4.78 2.60
N GLY A 21 12.69 -5.35 3.00
CA GLY A 21 12.92 -5.93 4.32
C GLY A 21 13.12 -4.89 5.43
N GLY A 22 13.52 -3.67 5.10
CA GLY A 22 13.67 -2.56 6.06
C GLY A 22 12.36 -1.84 6.39
N ASP A 23 12.34 -1.11 7.50
CA ASP A 23 11.24 -0.18 7.81
C ASP A 23 11.51 1.16 7.11
N VAL A 24 10.68 1.50 6.12
CA VAL A 24 10.76 2.78 5.40
C VAL A 24 9.93 3.81 6.14
N SER A 25 10.60 4.74 6.83
CA SER A 25 9.96 5.79 7.64
C SER A 25 9.56 7.03 6.84
N GLU A 26 9.29 6.88 5.55
CA GLU A 26 8.79 7.98 4.73
C GLU A 26 7.32 8.27 5.04
N ILE A 27 6.94 9.55 5.10
CA ILE A 27 5.57 9.98 5.41
C ILE A 27 4.55 9.42 4.41
N GLY A 28 4.94 9.26 3.14
CA GLY A 28 4.08 8.75 2.07
C GLY A 28 3.93 7.23 2.00
N VAL A 29 4.76 6.46 2.71
CA VAL A 29 4.80 5.00 2.57
C VAL A 29 4.43 4.34 3.89
N VAL A 30 3.27 3.69 4.02
CA VAL A 30 2.93 2.95 5.24
C VAL A 30 3.58 1.57 5.24
N TRP A 31 4.90 1.55 5.39
CA TRP A 31 5.70 0.34 5.50
C TRP A 31 6.12 0.11 6.94
N ASP A 32 5.62 -0.97 7.54
CA ASP A 32 5.83 -1.34 8.95
C ASP A 32 5.78 -2.88 9.04
N GLU A 33 6.32 -3.48 10.10
CA GLU A 33 6.41 -4.95 10.25
C GLU A 33 5.05 -5.62 10.06
N LYS A 34 3.97 -4.99 10.55
CA LYS A 34 2.60 -5.51 10.36
C LYS A 34 2.18 -5.56 8.88
N ARG A 35 2.50 -4.52 8.09
CA ARG A 35 2.15 -4.44 6.67
C ARG A 35 3.06 -5.33 5.82
N ARG A 36 4.33 -5.46 6.22
CA ARG A 36 5.26 -6.48 5.68
C ARG A 36 4.72 -7.89 5.90
N GLY A 37 4.18 -8.16 7.10
CA GLY A 37 3.51 -9.42 7.42
C GLY A 37 2.29 -9.68 6.54
N GLU A 38 1.40 -8.68 6.36
CA GLU A 38 0.23 -8.79 5.49
C GLU A 38 0.62 -9.07 4.02
N LEU A 39 1.67 -8.41 3.50
CA LEU A 39 2.21 -8.71 2.18
C LEU A 39 2.77 -10.15 2.10
N ARG A 40 3.56 -10.58 3.08
CA ARG A 40 4.13 -11.93 3.12
C ARG A 40 3.04 -13.00 3.08
N VAL A 41 2.00 -12.85 3.89
CA VAL A 41 0.86 -13.78 3.93
C VAL A 41 0.15 -13.83 2.58
N ALA A 42 -0.09 -12.69 1.93
CA ALA A 42 -0.71 -12.64 0.60
C ALA A 42 0.16 -13.32 -0.47
N LEU A 43 1.48 -13.08 -0.44
CA LEU A 43 2.43 -13.74 -1.35
C LEU A 43 2.53 -15.24 -1.11
N GLU A 44 2.56 -15.70 0.14
CA GLU A 44 2.58 -17.13 0.49
C GLU A 44 1.31 -17.84 0.01
N ALA A 45 0.15 -17.22 0.20
CA ALA A 45 -1.12 -17.74 -0.29
C ALA A 45 -1.14 -17.85 -1.82
N GLU A 46 -0.63 -16.84 -2.52
CA GLU A 46 -0.52 -16.85 -3.98
C GLU A 46 0.46 -17.94 -4.46
N MET A 47 1.63 -18.05 -3.83
CA MET A 47 2.61 -19.11 -4.13
C MET A 47 2.04 -20.51 -3.93
N ASP A 48 1.22 -20.71 -2.90
CA ASP A 48 0.50 -21.96 -2.64
C ASP A 48 -0.48 -22.30 -3.77
N VAL A 49 -1.24 -21.29 -4.24
CA VAL A 49 -2.15 -21.41 -5.38
C VAL A 49 -1.36 -21.78 -6.64
N LEU A 50 -0.31 -21.01 -6.97
CA LEU A 50 0.56 -21.27 -8.12
C LEU A 50 1.15 -22.70 -8.08
N THR A 51 1.60 -23.17 -6.90
CA THR A 51 2.18 -24.50 -6.70
C THR A 51 1.14 -25.61 -6.90
N ARG A 52 -0.09 -25.42 -6.40
CA ARG A 52 -1.21 -26.36 -6.59
C ARG A 52 -1.63 -26.44 -8.05
N HIS A 53 -1.64 -25.31 -8.77
CA HIS A 53 -1.95 -25.28 -10.21
C HIS A 53 -0.85 -25.94 -11.04
N ARG A 54 0.42 -25.75 -10.67
CA ARG A 54 1.56 -26.43 -11.33
C ARG A 54 1.51 -27.96 -11.21
N GLY A 55 0.99 -28.49 -10.09
CA GLY A 55 0.83 -29.93 -9.87
C GLY A 55 -0.30 -30.59 -10.67
N ARG A 56 -1.20 -29.82 -11.28
CA ARG A 56 -2.43 -30.33 -11.93
C ARG A 56 -2.37 -30.48 -13.46
N GLY A 57 -1.26 -30.14 -14.11
CA GLY A 57 -1.05 -30.53 -15.52
C GLY A 57 -0.19 -29.59 -16.34
N GLY A 58 0.98 -30.09 -16.77
CA GLY A 58 1.57 -30.03 -18.12
C GLY A 58 1.77 -28.72 -18.89
N GLY A 59 1.29 -27.56 -18.43
CA GLY A 59 1.43 -26.28 -19.13
C GLY A 59 2.35 -25.31 -18.39
N ALA A 60 3.09 -24.47 -19.13
CA ALA A 60 3.85 -23.37 -18.56
C ALA A 60 2.90 -22.34 -17.94
N PHE A 61 2.63 -22.49 -16.65
CA PHE A 61 1.83 -21.56 -15.87
C PHE A 61 2.69 -20.35 -15.52
N ALA A 62 2.41 -19.21 -16.14
CA ALA A 62 3.05 -17.94 -15.82
C ALA A 62 2.28 -17.26 -14.69
N TRP A 63 3.00 -16.69 -13.72
CA TRP A 63 2.39 -15.90 -12.65
C TRP A 63 1.74 -14.64 -13.23
N ASN A 64 0.43 -14.49 -13.02
CA ASN A 64 -0.30 -13.29 -13.40
C ASN A 64 -0.11 -12.19 -12.34
N HIS A 65 1.06 -11.57 -12.34
CA HIS A 65 1.38 -10.47 -11.43
C HIS A 65 0.51 -9.22 -11.65
N GLU A 66 -0.17 -9.07 -12.80
CA GLU A 66 -1.07 -7.94 -13.08
C GLU A 66 -2.39 -8.03 -12.28
N GLU A 67 -2.83 -9.24 -11.93
CA GLU A 67 -4.04 -9.47 -11.12
C GLU A 67 -3.73 -9.65 -9.62
N PHE A 68 -2.45 -9.66 -9.24
CA PHE A 68 -2.07 -9.81 -7.83
C PHE A 68 -2.36 -8.52 -7.06
N GLU A 69 -3.40 -8.58 -6.23
CA GLU A 69 -3.76 -7.51 -5.31
C GLU A 69 -3.56 -7.97 -3.86
N VAL A 70 -2.99 -7.08 -3.04
CA VAL A 70 -2.79 -7.33 -1.61
C VAL A 70 -3.80 -6.52 -0.83
N ALA A 71 -4.73 -7.21 -0.18
CA ALA A 71 -5.58 -6.58 0.81
C ALA A 71 -4.77 -6.25 2.06
N TYR A 72 -4.90 -5.02 2.57
CA TYR A 72 -4.30 -4.59 3.83
C TYR A 72 -5.40 -4.32 4.87
N PRO A 73 -5.93 -5.35 5.56
CA PRO A 73 -6.97 -5.17 6.58
C PRO A 73 -6.56 -4.20 7.68
N SER A 74 -5.27 -4.13 8.03
CA SER A 74 -4.76 -3.16 9.00
C SER A 74 -4.97 -1.70 8.59
N LEU A 75 -5.14 -1.42 7.30
CA LEU A 75 -5.34 -0.07 6.75
C LEU A 75 -6.80 0.32 6.58
N ARG A 76 -7.73 -0.64 6.69
CA ARG A 76 -9.16 -0.45 6.44
C ARG A 76 -9.81 0.63 7.32
N ASN A 77 -9.35 0.77 8.55
CA ASN A 77 -9.92 1.74 9.51
C ASN A 77 -9.16 3.07 9.53
N HIS A 78 -8.15 3.24 8.67
CA HIS A 78 -7.37 4.47 8.62
C HIS A 78 -7.84 5.36 7.47
N LEU A 79 -8.02 6.64 7.76
CA LEU A 79 -8.42 7.62 6.77
C LEU A 79 -7.26 7.92 5.82
N CYS A 80 -7.47 7.62 4.54
CA CYS A 80 -6.54 7.90 3.46
C CYS A 80 -7.19 8.90 2.48
N VAL A 81 -6.50 10.00 2.21
CA VAL A 81 -6.92 10.99 1.20
C VAL A 81 -5.76 11.22 0.25
N ASP A 82 -5.98 10.99 -1.04
CA ASP A 82 -4.96 11.12 -2.09
C ASP A 82 -3.66 10.33 -1.81
N GLY A 83 -3.79 9.12 -1.26
CA GLY A 83 -2.64 8.28 -0.91
C GLY A 83 -1.93 8.68 0.39
N ILE A 84 -2.41 9.72 1.08
CA ILE A 84 -1.86 10.19 2.35
C ILE A 84 -2.74 9.70 3.49
N TYR A 85 -2.13 8.94 4.40
CA TYR A 85 -2.78 8.52 5.63
C TYR A 85 -2.74 9.66 6.65
N LEU A 86 -3.92 10.15 7.07
CA LEU A 86 -4.03 11.35 7.91
C LEU A 86 -3.29 11.19 9.24
N TRP A 87 -3.37 10.01 9.86
CA TRP A 87 -2.67 9.72 11.12
C TRP A 87 -1.14 9.84 10.97
N LYS A 88 -0.60 9.48 9.81
CA LYS A 88 0.85 9.54 9.55
C LYS A 88 1.34 10.96 9.33
N ALA A 89 0.55 11.78 8.62
CA ALA A 89 0.79 13.22 8.51
C ALA A 89 0.74 13.89 9.89
N LEU A 90 -0.28 13.58 10.71
CA LEU A 90 -0.40 14.07 12.09
C LEU A 90 0.80 13.65 12.96
N SER A 91 1.19 12.36 12.93
CA SER A 91 2.35 11.87 13.67
C SER A 91 3.66 12.56 13.25
N ALA A 92 3.83 12.87 11.97
CA ALA A 92 4.99 13.60 11.50
C ALA A 92 5.01 15.06 11.99
N VAL A 93 3.86 15.75 12.00
CA VAL A 93 3.73 17.09 12.60
C VAL A 93 4.07 17.04 14.09
N SER A 94 3.53 16.06 14.84
CA SER A 94 3.84 15.89 16.27
C SER A 94 5.33 15.59 16.53
N ALA A 95 6.01 14.95 15.57
CA ALA A 95 7.44 14.67 15.63
C ALA A 95 8.33 15.83 15.13
N GLY A 96 7.75 16.99 14.81
CA GLY A 96 8.49 18.16 14.33
C GLY A 96 8.94 18.09 12.87
N ARG A 97 8.44 17.12 12.09
CA ARG A 97 8.74 16.95 10.65
C ARG A 97 7.73 17.66 9.75
N THR A 98 7.33 18.87 10.13
CA THR A 98 6.34 19.68 9.39
C THR A 98 6.76 19.97 7.96
N ASP A 99 8.06 20.14 7.68
CA ASP A 99 8.54 20.44 6.33
C ASP A 99 8.30 19.29 5.34
N GLU A 100 8.38 18.03 5.80
CA GLU A 100 8.10 16.86 4.98
C GLU A 100 6.59 16.77 4.67
N VAL A 101 5.74 17.11 5.64
CA VAL A 101 4.28 17.15 5.45
C VAL A 101 3.89 18.26 4.47
N MET A 102 4.52 19.44 4.55
CA MET A 102 4.28 20.54 3.63
C MET A 102 4.76 20.25 2.21
N LYS A 103 5.82 19.47 2.03
CA LYS A 103 6.23 18.98 0.70
C LYS A 103 5.23 18.00 0.10
N LEU A 104 4.66 17.14 0.94
CA LEU A 104 3.69 16.12 0.53
C LEU A 104 2.31 16.72 0.26
N ILE A 105 1.94 17.75 1.02
CA ILE A 105 0.69 18.50 0.90
C ILE A 105 1.05 19.98 0.62
N PRO A 106 1.49 20.29 -0.61
CA PRO A 106 1.86 21.66 -0.97
C PRO A 106 0.65 22.61 -0.95
N ASP A 107 -0.55 22.07 -1.18
CA ASP A 107 -1.81 22.78 -0.99
C ASP A 107 -2.76 21.93 -0.12
N ALA A 108 -3.11 22.46 1.05
CA ALA A 108 -3.98 21.80 2.01
C ALA A 108 -5.47 21.96 1.67
N ALA A 109 -5.85 23.01 0.92
CA ALA A 109 -7.24 23.27 0.56
C ALA A 109 -7.92 22.11 -0.19
N PRO A 110 -7.33 21.51 -1.26
CA PRO A 110 -7.94 20.39 -1.95
C PRO A 110 -8.04 19.14 -1.08
N LEU A 111 -7.08 18.92 -0.18
CA LEU A 111 -7.10 17.82 0.78
C LEU A 111 -8.26 17.97 1.77
N PHE A 112 -8.45 19.15 2.35
CA PHE A 112 -9.57 19.41 3.25
C PHE A 112 -10.92 19.38 2.54
N ALA A 113 -11.01 19.86 1.30
CA ALA A 113 -12.23 19.75 0.50
C ALA A 113 -12.62 18.28 0.23
N LYS A 114 -11.64 17.41 -0.04
CA LYS A 114 -11.87 15.96 -0.19
C LYS A 114 -12.23 15.29 1.13
N LEU A 115 -11.55 15.62 2.23
CA LEU A 115 -11.92 15.15 3.57
C LEU A 115 -13.36 15.51 3.91
N TYR A 116 -13.74 16.76 3.66
CA TYR A 116 -15.09 17.24 3.90
C TYR A 116 -16.13 16.47 3.06
N ARG A 117 -15.86 16.25 1.77
CA ARG A 117 -16.72 15.42 0.90
C ARG A 117 -16.87 14.00 1.44
N LEU A 118 -15.77 13.37 1.83
CA LEU A 118 -15.76 11.99 2.34
C LEU A 118 -16.52 11.88 3.68
N LEU A 119 -16.42 12.89 4.54
CA LEU A 119 -17.21 12.97 5.77
C LEU A 119 -18.71 13.16 5.48
N LEU A 120 -19.06 13.99 4.51
CA LEU A 120 -20.46 14.17 4.10
C LEU A 120 -21.04 12.90 3.47
N GLU A 121 -20.27 12.15 2.69
CA GLU A 121 -20.70 10.88 2.09
C GLU A 121 -20.89 9.79 3.15
N THR A 122 -20.00 9.74 4.15
CA THR A 122 -20.08 8.73 5.23
C THR A 122 -21.17 9.02 6.25
N TRP A 123 -21.55 10.28 6.47
CA TRP A 123 -22.60 10.67 7.41
C TRP A 123 -23.95 10.97 6.74
N GLY A 124 -23.95 11.33 5.46
CA GLY A 124 -25.16 11.61 4.67
C GLY A 124 -25.94 10.37 4.25
N GLY A 125 -25.37 9.17 4.40
CA GLY A 125 -26.03 7.89 4.10
C GLY A 125 -26.90 7.31 5.25
N GLY A 126 -26.93 7.95 6.42
CA GLY A 126 -27.59 7.43 7.63
C GLY A 126 -28.94 8.07 8.01
N GLY A 127 -29.53 8.90 7.14
CA GLY A 127 -30.69 9.73 7.48
C GLY A 127 -31.94 9.47 6.63
N GLY A 128 -32.31 8.22 6.41
CA GLY A 128 -33.45 7.91 5.53
C GLY A 128 -34.06 6.52 5.67
N ASN A 129 -34.35 6.05 6.88
CA ASN A 129 -35.54 5.20 7.12
C ASN A 129 -35.90 5.09 8.61
N GLU A 130 -36.38 6.18 9.20
CA GLU A 130 -37.26 6.13 10.37
C GLU A 130 -38.45 7.04 10.08
N ALA A 131 -39.47 6.52 9.39
CA ALA A 131 -40.88 6.91 9.49
C ALA A 131 -41.71 6.23 8.38
N LEU A 132 -42.23 5.03 8.65
CA LEU A 132 -43.63 4.58 8.46
C LEU A 132 -43.73 3.07 8.66
#